data_AF-A0A5C5Z7L9-F1
#
_entry.id   AF-A0A5C5Z7L9-F1
#
_cell.length_a   1.000
_cell.length_b   1.000
_cell.length_c   1.000
_cell.angle_alpha   90.00
_cell.angle_beta   90.00
_cell.angle_gamma   90.00
#
_symmetry.space_group_name_H-M   'P 1'
#
loop_
_entity.id
_entity.type
_entity.pdbx_description
1 polymer ?
#
loop_
_entity_poly.entity_id
_entity_poly.type
_entity_poly.pdbx_seq_one_letter_code
_entity_poly.pdbx_strand_id
1 'polypeptide(L)'
;MSFLDLDISNSLECEYGVEPQMLESVRGSAESIRDAIAVANPFPCDGKVENESNQGQYEDLRFFRLPETELADYVARREGSLLGRIFKIANTIHEKIDAVVVLGCNRVVDGPHGIMQASCEPFHNELSRAERGSRPRMYFGGGDFDNDVNAALQRRLVFGGYVDTPPEERWAVVMIGNNHDTMGHSKIAFHQTLGTLEKSLAGGATLADYVIPIAKKGDPLGDLARSLGCEDVYEILDGLTDGFAVLSSVSLMPAALLGLDCMRLLEGAAAMNEHFLSAPFAENHVLRYAAIHHLLAQHRGMRHRATNTWSHALGAIGTWYQNLVESHLSPVMEMTPLAWTHRCDVPPNRSVALVQWVVDTPRMDPVPTVFDGKTPTVFDGKTLPNLTNESIETAIEAARFAKCPSMTLSLPHLDSHTIGQLLQMLMLSTVIEARLHAEST
;
A
#
# COMPACT_ATOMS: atom_id res chain seq x y z
N MET A 1 -10.16 16.55 -10.87
CA MET A 1 -10.07 15.50 -9.83
C MET A 1 -9.11 16.00 -8.77
N SER A 2 -9.33 15.67 -7.50
CA SER A 2 -8.37 16.01 -6.45
C SER A 2 -7.11 15.15 -6.61
N PHE A 3 -5.96 15.75 -6.40
CA PHE A 3 -4.66 15.11 -6.51
C PHE A 3 -3.94 15.31 -5.18
N LEU A 4 -3.10 14.35 -4.78
CA LEU A 4 -2.22 14.56 -3.62
C LEU A 4 -1.26 15.73 -3.89
N ASP A 5 -0.81 16.39 -2.82
CA ASP A 5 0.13 17.50 -2.91
C ASP A 5 1.34 17.29 -2.02
N LEU A 6 2.49 17.81 -2.46
CA LEU A 6 3.77 17.68 -1.76
C LEU A 6 4.37 19.06 -1.49
N ASP A 7 4.37 19.45 -0.22
CA ASP A 7 5.13 20.59 0.27
C ASP A 7 6.52 20.15 0.76
N ILE A 8 7.56 20.72 0.16
CA ILE A 8 8.97 20.48 0.50
C ILE A 8 9.64 21.71 1.14
N SER A 9 8.89 22.79 1.40
CA SER A 9 9.41 24.09 1.81
C SER A 9 10.38 24.00 2.99
N ASN A 10 10.02 23.26 4.03
CA ASN A 10 10.86 23.08 5.22
C ASN A 10 12.14 22.26 4.95
N SER A 11 12.15 21.42 3.90
CA SER A 11 13.34 20.70 3.45
C SER A 11 14.26 21.53 2.57
N LEU A 12 13.85 22.73 2.14
CA LEU A 12 14.67 23.66 1.32
C LEU A 12 15.46 24.69 2.14
N GLU A 13 15.38 24.61 3.47
CA GLU A 13 16.06 25.53 4.37
C GLU A 13 17.58 25.30 4.33
N CYS A 14 18.36 26.29 3.87
CA CYS A 14 19.80 26.14 3.62
C CYS A 14 20.61 25.72 4.85
N GLU A 15 20.15 26.07 6.05
CA GLU A 15 20.88 25.74 7.28
C GLU A 15 20.91 24.23 7.56
N TYR A 16 19.82 23.52 7.30
CA TYR A 16 19.66 22.12 7.73
C TYR A 16 19.06 21.17 6.69
N GLY A 17 18.39 21.70 5.67
CA GLY A 17 17.85 20.98 4.52
C GLY A 17 18.77 21.01 3.31
N VAL A 18 18.15 21.14 2.14
CA VAL A 18 18.76 21.13 0.80
C VAL A 18 18.71 22.54 0.22
N GLU A 19 19.83 23.07 -0.26
CA GLU A 19 19.82 24.37 -0.92
C GLU A 19 19.05 24.31 -2.27
N PRO A 20 18.27 25.33 -2.64
CA PRO A 20 17.54 25.32 -3.91
C PRO A 20 18.40 25.07 -5.14
N GLN A 21 19.66 25.53 -5.12
CA GLN A 21 20.62 25.26 -6.21
C GLN A 21 21.06 23.79 -6.28
N MET A 22 21.14 23.09 -5.15
CA MET A 22 21.41 21.65 -5.11
C MET A 22 20.24 20.85 -5.65
N LEU A 23 19.01 21.23 -5.28
CA LEU A 23 17.80 20.62 -5.85
C LEU A 23 17.75 20.82 -7.37
N GLU A 24 18.16 21.98 -7.86
CA GLU A 24 18.23 22.24 -9.30
C GLU A 24 19.33 21.42 -9.98
N SER A 25 20.46 21.18 -9.30
CA SER A 25 21.58 20.43 -9.89
C SER A 25 21.24 18.98 -10.24
N VAL A 26 20.29 18.36 -9.54
CA VAL A 26 19.85 16.98 -9.81
C VAL A 26 18.73 16.88 -10.84
N ARG A 27 18.18 18.02 -11.31
CA ARG A 27 17.07 18.05 -12.28
C ARG A 27 17.39 17.20 -13.51
N GLY A 28 18.57 17.43 -14.11
CA GLY A 28 18.97 16.75 -15.35
C GLY A 28 19.02 15.23 -15.20
N SER A 29 19.62 14.72 -14.13
CA SER A 29 19.64 13.29 -13.82
C SER A 29 18.24 12.74 -13.54
N ALA A 30 17.44 13.42 -12.71
CA ALA A 30 16.09 12.97 -12.36
C ALA A 30 15.15 12.87 -13.58
N GLU A 31 15.17 13.88 -14.46
CA GLU A 31 14.41 13.87 -15.71
C GLU A 31 14.94 12.82 -16.69
N SER A 32 16.27 12.66 -16.81
CA SER A 32 16.88 11.61 -17.63
C SER A 32 16.46 10.21 -17.18
N ILE A 33 16.44 9.94 -15.87
CA ILE A 33 15.99 8.66 -15.31
C ILE A 33 14.50 8.44 -15.60
N ARG A 34 13.63 9.46 -15.40
CA ARG A 34 12.21 9.39 -15.77
C ARG A 34 12.05 9.03 -17.24
N ASP A 35 12.73 9.74 -18.12
CA ASP A 35 12.60 9.56 -19.56
C ASP A 35 13.10 8.18 -19.98
N ALA A 36 14.18 7.68 -19.37
CA ALA A 36 14.66 6.30 -19.56
C ALA A 36 13.64 5.26 -19.12
N ILE A 37 12.98 5.45 -17.96
CA ILE A 37 11.89 4.59 -17.49
C ILE A 37 10.73 4.60 -18.48
N ALA A 38 10.34 5.78 -18.98
CA ALA A 38 9.25 5.94 -19.94
C ALA A 38 9.54 5.23 -21.27
N VAL A 39 10.76 5.36 -21.79
CA VAL A 39 11.21 4.70 -23.02
C VAL A 39 11.30 3.19 -22.85
N ALA A 40 11.81 2.71 -21.72
CA ALA A 40 11.92 1.27 -21.44
C ALA A 40 10.56 0.60 -21.20
N ASN A 41 9.53 1.37 -20.84
CA ASN A 41 8.20 0.86 -20.48
C ASN A 41 7.09 1.60 -21.27
N PRO A 42 7.03 1.44 -22.61
CA PRO A 42 6.04 2.10 -23.46
C PRO A 42 4.62 1.57 -23.19
N PHE A 43 3.59 2.39 -23.46
CA PHE A 43 2.19 1.99 -23.39
C PHE A 43 1.46 2.29 -24.72
N PRO A 44 0.66 1.35 -25.29
CA PRO A 44 0.38 0.01 -24.78
C PRO A 44 1.64 -0.88 -24.77
N CYS A 45 1.82 -1.66 -23.69
CA CYS A 45 2.93 -2.62 -23.57
C CYS A 45 2.64 -3.80 -24.51
N ASP A 46 3.11 -3.75 -25.75
CA ASP A 46 2.89 -4.80 -26.75
C ASP A 46 3.69 -6.09 -26.50
N GLY A 47 4.35 -6.20 -25.34
CA GLY A 47 5.15 -7.36 -24.94
C GLY A 47 6.39 -7.58 -25.82
N LYS A 48 6.63 -6.71 -26.80
CA LYS A 48 7.77 -6.75 -27.73
C LYS A 48 8.74 -5.65 -27.38
N VAL A 49 9.43 -5.78 -26.25
CA VAL A 49 10.69 -5.06 -26.08
C VAL A 49 11.75 -5.82 -26.90
N GLU A 50 11.66 -5.71 -28.22
CA GLU A 50 12.76 -6.05 -29.15
C GLU A 50 13.69 -4.84 -29.21
N ASN A 51 14.50 -4.63 -28.18
CA ASN A 51 15.65 -3.73 -28.28
C ASN A 51 16.89 -4.50 -27.81
N GLU A 52 17.55 -5.18 -28.76
CA GLU A 52 18.84 -5.86 -28.57
C GLU A 52 20.01 -4.89 -28.26
N SER A 53 19.75 -3.60 -28.01
CA SER A 53 20.79 -2.58 -27.89
C SER A 53 20.87 -1.83 -26.55
N ASN A 54 20.09 -2.20 -25.52
CA ASN A 54 20.25 -1.65 -24.17
C ASN A 54 19.93 -2.68 -23.08
N GLN A 55 20.66 -3.81 -23.09
CA GLN A 55 20.66 -4.73 -21.96
C GLN A 55 21.21 -4.01 -20.71
N GLY A 56 20.34 -3.80 -19.73
CA GLY A 56 20.72 -3.39 -18.37
C GLY A 56 20.40 -1.95 -18.03
N GLN A 57 19.30 -1.75 -17.29
CA GLN A 57 19.16 -0.87 -16.11
C GLN A 57 17.67 -0.52 -15.86
N TYR A 58 16.81 -0.45 -16.89
CA TYR A 58 15.44 0.09 -16.79
C TYR A 58 14.30 -0.85 -17.27
N GLU A 59 14.63 -2.10 -17.65
CA GLU A 59 13.77 -2.97 -18.47
C GLU A 59 12.61 -3.69 -17.75
N ASP A 60 12.56 -3.74 -16.41
CA ASP A 60 11.57 -4.57 -15.70
C ASP A 60 10.84 -3.83 -14.56
N LEU A 61 10.42 -2.59 -14.81
CA LEU A 61 9.53 -1.85 -13.90
C LEU A 61 8.07 -2.16 -14.22
N ARG A 62 7.68 -3.44 -14.15
CA ARG A 62 6.34 -3.92 -14.53
C ARG A 62 5.21 -3.22 -13.79
N PHE A 63 5.46 -2.81 -12.54
CA PHE A 63 4.48 -2.06 -11.75
C PHE A 63 4.16 -0.70 -12.38
N PHE A 64 5.06 -0.10 -13.16
CA PHE A 64 4.88 1.22 -13.72
C PHE A 64 3.68 1.26 -14.65
N ARG A 65 3.54 0.32 -15.59
CA ARG A 65 2.42 0.26 -16.55
C ARG A 65 1.32 -0.71 -16.16
N LEU A 66 1.42 -1.33 -14.99
CA LEU A 66 0.40 -2.24 -14.49
C LEU A 66 -0.99 -1.58 -14.42
N PRO A 67 -1.16 -0.36 -13.89
CA PRO A 67 -2.49 0.25 -13.78
C PRO A 67 -3.18 0.43 -15.14
N GLU A 68 -2.50 1.03 -16.10
CA GLU A 68 -3.05 1.26 -17.44
C GLU A 68 -3.29 -0.06 -18.19
N THR A 69 -2.42 -1.06 -17.99
CA THR A 69 -2.56 -2.38 -18.60
C THR A 69 -3.82 -3.09 -18.10
N GLU A 70 -4.02 -3.17 -16.78
CA GLU A 70 -5.20 -3.83 -16.19
C GLU A 70 -6.50 -3.11 -16.55
N LEU A 71 -6.50 -1.76 -16.55
CA LEU A 71 -7.66 -0.96 -16.96
C LEU A 71 -8.01 -1.20 -18.44
N ALA A 72 -7.03 -1.12 -19.35
CA ALA A 72 -7.25 -1.35 -20.77
C ALA A 72 -7.69 -2.80 -21.05
N ASP A 73 -7.12 -3.76 -20.34
CA ASP A 73 -7.44 -5.17 -20.47
C ASP A 73 -8.88 -5.47 -20.02
N TYR A 74 -9.34 -4.86 -18.93
CA TYR A 74 -10.75 -4.95 -18.51
C TYR A 74 -11.70 -4.30 -19.52
N VAL A 75 -11.34 -3.15 -20.10
CA VAL A 75 -12.15 -2.53 -21.17
C VAL A 75 -12.27 -3.45 -22.38
N ALA A 76 -11.16 -4.08 -22.78
CA ALA A 76 -11.10 -4.94 -23.96
C ALA A 76 -11.77 -6.30 -23.78
N ARG A 77 -11.54 -6.98 -22.63
CA ARG A 77 -11.95 -8.37 -22.41
C ARG A 77 -13.05 -8.58 -21.38
N ARG A 78 -13.40 -7.56 -20.59
CA ARG A 78 -14.42 -7.62 -19.52
C ARG A 78 -14.22 -8.83 -18.62
N GLU A 79 -15.17 -9.75 -18.56
CA GLU A 79 -15.11 -10.96 -17.72
C GLU A 79 -13.89 -11.86 -18.02
N GLY A 80 -13.32 -11.75 -19.23
CA GLY A 80 -12.11 -12.48 -19.61
C GLY A 80 -10.80 -11.87 -19.11
N SER A 81 -10.80 -10.65 -18.54
CA SER A 81 -9.61 -10.04 -17.97
C SER A 81 -9.33 -10.53 -16.54
N LEU A 82 -8.15 -10.22 -16.00
CA LEU A 82 -7.84 -10.51 -14.59
C LEU A 82 -8.86 -9.84 -13.65
N LEU A 83 -9.09 -8.54 -13.83
CA LEU A 83 -10.10 -7.79 -13.07
C LEU A 83 -11.51 -8.37 -13.22
N GLY A 84 -11.90 -8.80 -14.43
CA GLY A 84 -13.19 -9.43 -14.67
C GLY A 84 -13.37 -10.71 -13.85
N ARG A 85 -12.35 -11.58 -13.83
CA ARG A 85 -12.35 -12.79 -12.99
C ARG A 85 -12.38 -12.46 -11.49
N ILE A 86 -11.62 -11.46 -11.05
CA ILE A 86 -11.62 -10.98 -9.66
C ILE A 86 -13.03 -10.50 -9.25
N PHE A 87 -13.67 -9.67 -10.06
CA PHE A 87 -15.03 -9.20 -9.76
C PHE A 87 -16.05 -10.33 -9.76
N LYS A 88 -15.90 -11.30 -10.66
CA LYS A 88 -16.78 -12.47 -10.70
C LYS A 88 -16.71 -13.27 -9.40
N ILE A 89 -15.51 -13.59 -8.90
CA ILE A 89 -15.40 -14.33 -7.63
C ILE A 89 -15.87 -13.48 -6.45
N ALA A 90 -15.53 -12.19 -6.40
CA ALA A 90 -15.94 -11.30 -5.32
C ALA A 90 -17.47 -11.18 -5.21
N ASN A 91 -18.16 -11.03 -6.34
CA ASN A 91 -19.62 -10.97 -6.42
C ASN A 91 -20.32 -12.31 -6.20
N THR A 92 -19.61 -13.44 -6.31
CA THR A 92 -20.20 -14.76 -6.09
C THR A 92 -19.98 -15.26 -4.66
N ILE A 93 -18.77 -15.06 -4.14
CA ILE A 93 -18.37 -15.65 -2.86
C ILE A 93 -18.98 -14.92 -1.67
N HIS A 94 -19.22 -13.60 -1.77
CA HIS A 94 -19.77 -12.82 -0.66
C HIS A 94 -21.15 -13.29 -0.22
N GLU A 95 -21.96 -13.93 -1.09
CA GLU A 95 -23.24 -14.53 -0.71
C GLU A 95 -23.08 -15.77 0.20
N LYS A 96 -21.91 -16.41 0.15
CA LYS A 96 -21.62 -17.69 0.81
C LYS A 96 -20.84 -17.55 2.10
N ILE A 97 -20.17 -16.43 2.33
CA ILE A 97 -19.22 -16.24 3.43
C ILE A 97 -19.44 -14.93 4.18
N ASP A 98 -18.93 -14.87 5.40
CA ASP A 98 -18.88 -13.64 6.20
C ASP A 98 -17.47 -13.28 6.67
N ALA A 99 -16.49 -14.14 6.46
CA ALA A 99 -15.09 -13.81 6.76
C ALA A 99 -14.14 -14.27 5.65
N VAL A 100 -13.05 -13.52 5.48
CA VAL A 100 -11.92 -13.86 4.63
C VAL A 100 -10.65 -13.73 5.46
N VAL A 101 -9.74 -14.69 5.33
CA VAL A 101 -8.36 -14.55 5.82
C VAL A 101 -7.41 -14.46 4.63
N VAL A 102 -6.59 -13.42 4.61
CA VAL A 102 -5.55 -13.19 3.60
C VAL A 102 -4.22 -13.65 4.19
N LEU A 103 -3.62 -14.66 3.59
CA LEU A 103 -2.39 -15.29 4.05
C LEU A 103 -1.25 -15.07 3.06
N GLY A 104 -0.09 -14.69 3.57
CA GLY A 104 1.13 -14.48 2.80
C GLY A 104 2.24 -13.94 3.69
N CYS A 105 3.41 -13.67 3.11
CA CYS A 105 4.48 -13.05 3.88
C CYS A 105 4.14 -11.59 4.21
N ASN A 106 4.68 -11.05 5.32
CA ASN A 106 4.35 -9.70 5.80
C ASN A 106 4.51 -8.63 4.71
N ARG A 107 5.61 -8.67 3.95
CA ARG A 107 5.89 -7.72 2.85
C ARG A 107 4.83 -7.69 1.74
N VAL A 108 4.02 -8.74 1.63
CA VAL A 108 2.95 -8.86 0.62
C VAL A 108 1.58 -8.55 1.22
N VAL A 109 1.31 -8.97 2.46
CA VAL A 109 -0.01 -8.77 3.09
C VAL A 109 -0.19 -7.36 3.68
N ASP A 110 0.88 -6.63 3.94
CA ASP A 110 0.80 -5.26 4.48
C ASP A 110 0.13 -4.28 3.50
N GLY A 111 0.34 -4.47 2.20
CA GLY A 111 -0.30 -3.67 1.14
C GLY A 111 -1.84 -3.77 1.16
N PRO A 112 -2.44 -4.98 0.98
CA PRO A 112 -3.88 -5.15 1.06
C PRO A 112 -4.46 -4.81 2.44
N HIS A 113 -3.72 -5.06 3.54
CA HIS A 113 -4.12 -4.61 4.87
C HIS A 113 -4.19 -3.08 4.96
N GLY A 114 -3.19 -2.38 4.43
CA GLY A 114 -3.19 -0.91 4.31
C GLY A 114 -4.36 -0.37 3.50
N ILE A 115 -4.69 -1.00 2.38
CA ILE A 115 -5.84 -0.60 1.55
C ILE A 115 -7.16 -0.79 2.31
N MET A 116 -7.33 -1.90 3.04
CA MET A 116 -8.49 -2.10 3.91
C MET A 116 -8.56 -1.02 4.98
N GLN A 117 -7.47 -0.77 5.71
CA GLN A 117 -7.45 0.20 6.80
C GLN A 117 -7.74 1.63 6.32
N ALA A 118 -7.25 1.98 5.14
CA ALA A 118 -7.47 3.27 4.51
C ALA A 118 -8.90 3.46 4.00
N SER A 119 -9.55 2.37 3.55
CA SER A 119 -10.80 2.44 2.78
C SER A 119 -12.04 1.98 3.55
N CYS A 120 -11.90 1.15 4.58
CA CYS A 120 -13.00 0.65 5.41
C CYS A 120 -13.13 1.45 6.72
N GLU A 121 -14.27 1.29 7.40
CA GLU A 121 -14.44 1.83 8.75
C GLU A 121 -13.40 1.22 9.72
N PRO A 122 -12.84 1.98 10.68
CA PRO A 122 -11.83 1.45 11.60
C PRO A 122 -12.24 0.21 12.40
N PHE A 123 -13.55 0.01 12.60
CA PHE A 123 -14.13 -1.14 13.30
C PHE A 123 -14.94 -2.05 12.35
N HIS A 124 -14.56 -2.10 11.07
CA HIS A 124 -15.25 -2.88 10.04
C HIS A 124 -15.55 -4.32 10.49
N ASN A 125 -14.63 -4.98 11.18
CA ASN A 125 -14.77 -6.39 11.53
C ASN A 125 -15.76 -6.65 12.69
N GLU A 126 -16.10 -5.61 13.43
CA GLU A 126 -16.92 -5.58 14.64
C GLU A 126 -18.37 -5.21 14.30
N LEU A 127 -18.58 -4.63 13.11
CA LEU A 127 -19.89 -4.37 12.56
C LEU A 127 -20.62 -5.67 12.20
N SER A 128 -21.94 -5.63 12.32
CA SER A 128 -22.78 -6.68 11.77
C SER A 128 -22.59 -6.81 10.26
N ARG A 129 -22.91 -7.98 9.73
CA ARG A 129 -22.87 -8.22 8.28
C ARG A 129 -23.70 -7.21 7.48
N ALA A 130 -24.85 -6.79 8.03
CA ALA A 130 -25.72 -5.80 7.41
C ALA A 130 -25.06 -4.42 7.34
N GLU A 131 -24.43 -3.97 8.44
CA GLU A 131 -23.73 -2.68 8.51
C GLU A 131 -22.50 -2.63 7.59
N ARG A 132 -21.82 -3.78 7.38
CA ARG A 132 -20.77 -3.93 6.36
C ARG A 132 -21.28 -3.95 4.91
N GLY A 133 -22.60 -3.84 4.67
CA GLY A 133 -23.16 -4.00 3.32
C GLY A 133 -22.95 -5.40 2.74
N SER A 134 -23.04 -6.44 3.57
CA SER A 134 -22.77 -7.85 3.23
C SER A 134 -21.34 -8.17 2.78
N ARG A 135 -20.39 -7.25 2.98
CA ARG A 135 -18.96 -7.48 2.75
C ARG A 135 -18.37 -8.27 3.91
N PRO A 136 -17.42 -9.19 3.70
CA PRO A 136 -16.89 -10.04 4.76
C PRO A 136 -16.03 -9.25 5.75
N ARG A 137 -15.88 -9.80 6.95
CA ARG A 137 -14.76 -9.49 7.85
C ARG A 137 -13.48 -9.92 7.15
N MET A 138 -12.39 -9.21 7.35
CA MET A 138 -11.13 -9.55 6.72
C MET A 138 -9.99 -9.52 7.72
N TYR A 139 -9.20 -10.59 7.72
CA TYR A 139 -8.05 -10.79 8.59
C TYR A 139 -6.80 -11.02 7.74
N PHE A 140 -5.63 -10.70 8.30
CA PHE A 140 -4.34 -10.84 7.63
C PHE A 140 -3.40 -11.66 8.52
N GLY A 141 -2.55 -12.50 7.93
CA GLY A 141 -1.57 -13.28 8.68
C GLY A 141 -0.68 -14.16 7.79
N GLY A 142 0.04 -15.08 8.44
CA GLY A 142 0.89 -16.05 7.75
C GLY A 142 2.30 -15.59 7.41
N GLY A 143 2.75 -14.45 7.95
CA GLY A 143 4.10 -13.93 7.72
C GLY A 143 5.09 -14.13 8.88
N ASP A 144 4.67 -14.76 9.98
CA ASP A 144 5.49 -15.06 11.15
C ASP A 144 5.07 -16.39 11.83
N PHE A 145 5.77 -16.75 12.91
CA PHE A 145 5.49 -17.93 13.76
C PHE A 145 4.88 -17.57 15.12
N ASP A 146 4.21 -16.43 15.26
CA ASP A 146 3.58 -16.06 16.52
C ASP A 146 2.41 -17.02 16.83
N ASN A 147 2.62 -17.88 17.84
CA ASN A 147 1.64 -18.89 18.22
C ASN A 147 0.29 -18.27 18.62
N ASP A 148 0.31 -17.19 19.38
CA ASP A 148 -0.88 -16.65 20.01
C ASP A 148 -1.75 -15.95 18.97
N VAL A 149 -1.13 -15.20 18.05
CA VAL A 149 -1.84 -14.59 16.91
C VAL A 149 -2.42 -15.66 15.99
N ASN A 150 -1.63 -16.66 15.61
CA ASN A 150 -2.09 -17.71 14.71
C ASN A 150 -3.22 -18.55 15.35
N ALA A 151 -3.08 -18.96 16.62
CA ALA A 151 -4.12 -19.71 17.32
C ALA A 151 -5.41 -18.90 17.51
N ALA A 152 -5.30 -17.60 17.85
CA ALA A 152 -6.45 -16.72 17.99
C ALA A 152 -7.16 -16.50 16.65
N LEU A 153 -6.42 -16.34 15.55
CA LEU A 153 -6.98 -16.21 14.20
C LEU A 153 -7.78 -17.46 13.81
N GLN A 154 -7.21 -18.66 13.98
CA GLN A 154 -7.92 -19.92 13.69
C GLN A 154 -9.20 -20.04 14.53
N ARG A 155 -9.12 -19.73 15.84
CA ARG A 155 -10.29 -19.71 16.72
C ARG A 155 -11.34 -18.69 16.26
N ARG A 156 -10.92 -17.50 15.83
CA ARG A 156 -11.82 -16.44 15.36
C ARG A 156 -12.57 -16.87 14.10
N LEU A 157 -11.88 -17.52 13.15
CA LEU A 157 -12.50 -18.04 11.93
C LEU A 157 -13.55 -19.11 12.23
N VAL A 158 -13.21 -20.07 13.10
CA VAL A 158 -14.14 -21.15 13.52
C VAL A 158 -15.34 -20.62 14.30
N PHE A 159 -15.18 -19.56 15.11
CA PHE A 159 -16.29 -19.00 15.87
C PHE A 159 -17.39 -18.41 14.98
N GLY A 160 -17.10 -18.06 13.72
CA GLY A 160 -18.11 -17.51 12.80
C GLY A 160 -18.55 -16.10 13.15
N GLY A 161 -19.67 -15.67 12.59
CA GLY A 161 -20.31 -14.38 12.81
C GLY A 161 -20.99 -14.30 14.17
N TYR A 162 -21.93 -13.38 14.32
CA TYR A 162 -22.65 -13.16 15.58
C TYR A 162 -24.09 -13.69 15.53
N VAL A 163 -24.54 -14.07 14.33
CA VAL A 163 -25.87 -14.59 14.05
C VAL A 163 -25.75 -15.96 13.38
N ASP A 164 -26.68 -16.85 13.73
CA ASP A 164 -26.79 -18.18 13.14
C ASP A 164 -27.40 -18.09 11.72
N THR A 165 -26.55 -17.75 10.75
CA THR A 165 -26.88 -17.80 9.32
C THR A 165 -25.79 -18.54 8.56
N PRO A 166 -26.12 -19.30 7.48
CA PRO A 166 -25.11 -20.07 6.76
C PRO A 166 -23.90 -19.26 6.26
N PRO A 167 -24.03 -18.01 5.78
CA PRO A 167 -22.86 -17.21 5.42
C PRO A 167 -22.02 -16.80 6.63
N GLU A 168 -22.64 -16.50 7.77
CA GLU A 168 -21.94 -16.09 8.99
C GLU A 168 -21.10 -17.21 9.61
N GLU A 169 -21.45 -18.47 9.38
CA GLU A 169 -20.67 -19.63 9.81
C GLU A 169 -19.48 -19.95 8.88
N ARG A 170 -19.42 -19.33 7.69
CA ARG A 170 -18.49 -19.69 6.62
C ARG A 170 -17.49 -18.60 6.35
N TRP A 171 -16.32 -19.04 5.92
CA TRP A 171 -15.20 -18.18 5.62
C TRP A 171 -14.39 -18.73 4.43
N ALA A 172 -13.63 -17.84 3.80
CA ALA A 172 -12.73 -18.17 2.71
C ALA A 172 -11.29 -17.78 3.04
N VAL A 173 -10.34 -18.33 2.30
CA VAL A 173 -8.93 -17.99 2.41
C VAL A 173 -8.41 -17.46 1.08
N VAL A 174 -7.79 -16.28 1.11
CA VAL A 174 -6.94 -15.79 0.03
C VAL A 174 -5.51 -16.17 0.37
N MET A 175 -4.87 -16.99 -0.46
CA MET A 175 -3.50 -17.45 -0.25
C MET A 175 -2.61 -16.75 -1.27
N ILE A 176 -1.53 -16.10 -0.82
CA ILE A 176 -0.65 -15.32 -1.69
C ILE A 176 0.77 -15.90 -1.65
N GLY A 177 1.20 -16.49 -2.77
CA GLY A 177 2.52 -17.07 -2.98
C GLY A 177 3.33 -16.25 -3.98
N ASN A 178 4.42 -15.64 -3.52
CA ASN A 178 5.26 -14.75 -4.34
C ASN A 178 6.72 -15.25 -4.49
N ASN A 179 7.01 -16.50 -4.15
CA ASN A 179 8.34 -17.12 -4.10
C ASN A 179 9.36 -16.52 -3.10
N HIS A 180 8.98 -15.52 -2.29
CA HIS A 180 9.91 -14.84 -1.37
C HIS A 180 9.76 -15.25 0.11
N ASP A 181 8.83 -16.16 0.42
CA ASP A 181 8.75 -16.79 1.76
C ASP A 181 9.86 -17.83 1.93
N THR A 182 11.06 -17.35 2.28
CA THR A 182 12.26 -18.18 2.43
C THR A 182 12.23 -19.06 3.68
N MET A 183 11.50 -18.63 4.72
CA MET A 183 11.40 -19.34 6.00
C MET A 183 10.21 -20.32 6.05
N GLY A 184 9.32 -20.27 5.06
CA GLY A 184 8.15 -21.14 4.97
C GLY A 184 7.03 -20.77 5.93
N HIS A 185 7.00 -19.52 6.44
CA HIS A 185 5.95 -19.03 7.34
C HIS A 185 4.56 -19.22 6.71
N SER A 186 4.40 -18.75 5.48
CA SER A 186 3.13 -18.76 4.76
C SER A 186 2.74 -20.17 4.39
N LYS A 187 3.70 -21.03 4.01
CA LYS A 187 3.43 -22.45 3.73
C LYS A 187 2.84 -23.18 4.94
N ILE A 188 3.36 -22.95 6.14
CA ILE A 188 2.80 -23.56 7.36
C ILE A 188 1.40 -23.00 7.62
N ALA A 189 1.21 -21.69 7.55
CA ALA A 189 -0.09 -21.05 7.75
C ALA A 189 -1.13 -21.53 6.74
N PHE A 190 -0.74 -21.74 5.48
CA PHE A 190 -1.56 -22.33 4.43
C PHE A 190 -2.07 -23.71 4.83
N HIS A 191 -1.18 -24.64 5.16
CA HIS A 191 -1.59 -26.01 5.50
C HIS A 191 -2.44 -26.07 6.78
N GLN A 192 -2.11 -25.28 7.80
CA GLN A 192 -2.91 -25.19 9.03
C GLN A 192 -4.32 -24.68 8.74
N THR A 193 -4.42 -23.58 7.99
CA THR A 193 -5.70 -22.94 7.65
C THR A 193 -6.54 -23.83 6.75
N LEU A 194 -5.94 -24.51 5.77
CA LEU A 194 -6.63 -25.50 4.94
C LEU A 194 -7.20 -26.65 5.78
N GLY A 195 -6.42 -27.18 6.74
CA GLY A 195 -6.89 -28.23 7.64
C GLY A 195 -8.02 -27.78 8.58
N THR A 196 -8.04 -26.49 8.97
CA THR A 196 -9.17 -25.90 9.72
C THR A 196 -10.39 -25.73 8.82
N LEU A 197 -10.20 -25.20 7.60
CA LEU A 197 -11.25 -24.98 6.62
C LEU A 197 -11.95 -26.28 6.26
N GLU A 198 -11.18 -27.33 5.96
CA GLU A 198 -11.69 -28.67 5.61
C GLU A 198 -12.62 -29.22 6.69
N LYS A 199 -12.27 -29.04 7.97
CA LYS A 199 -13.10 -29.46 9.11
C LYS A 199 -14.37 -28.64 9.26
N SER A 200 -14.40 -27.40 8.78
CA SER A 200 -15.60 -26.55 8.80
C SER A 200 -16.53 -26.76 7.62
N LEU A 201 -16.10 -27.47 6.57
CA LEU A 201 -16.94 -27.72 5.40
C LEU A 201 -18.07 -28.69 5.74
N ALA A 202 -19.25 -28.40 5.19
CA ALA A 202 -20.45 -29.24 5.29
C ALA A 202 -21.19 -29.28 3.94
N GLY A 203 -22.11 -30.23 3.78
CA GLY A 203 -23.06 -30.23 2.65
C GLY A 203 -22.44 -30.47 1.27
N GLY A 204 -21.31 -31.20 1.19
CA GLY A 204 -20.66 -31.54 -0.08
C GLY A 204 -19.77 -30.45 -0.68
N ALA A 205 -19.57 -29.34 0.05
CA ALA A 205 -18.59 -28.34 -0.30
C ALA A 205 -17.16 -28.90 -0.28
N THR A 206 -16.31 -28.35 -1.15
CA THR A 206 -14.89 -28.70 -1.27
C THR A 206 -14.01 -27.51 -0.88
N LEU A 207 -12.73 -27.76 -0.63
CA LEU A 207 -11.76 -26.68 -0.35
C LEU A 207 -11.69 -25.67 -1.51
N ALA A 208 -11.78 -26.13 -2.77
CA ALA A 208 -11.75 -25.28 -3.95
C ALA A 208 -12.85 -24.20 -3.96
N ASP A 209 -13.98 -24.43 -3.30
CA ASP A 209 -15.09 -23.47 -3.24
C ASP A 209 -14.75 -22.22 -2.38
N TYR A 210 -13.73 -22.31 -1.51
CA TYR A 210 -13.41 -21.29 -0.49
C TYR A 210 -11.93 -20.92 -0.47
N VAL A 211 -11.11 -21.46 -1.38
CA VAL A 211 -9.69 -21.12 -1.53
C VAL A 211 -9.52 -20.25 -2.77
N ILE A 212 -8.92 -19.08 -2.58
CA ILE A 212 -8.59 -18.12 -3.64
C ILE A 212 -7.06 -18.03 -3.73
N PRO A 213 -6.41 -18.77 -4.63
CA PRO A 213 -4.97 -18.78 -4.77
C PRO A 213 -4.50 -17.65 -5.68
N ILE A 214 -3.59 -16.83 -5.16
CA ILE A 214 -2.86 -15.79 -5.87
C ILE A 214 -1.40 -16.20 -5.90
N ALA A 215 -0.85 -16.47 -7.08
CA ALA A 215 0.48 -17.05 -7.19
C ALA A 215 1.28 -16.46 -8.35
N LYS A 216 2.58 -16.27 -8.11
CA LYS A 216 3.54 -16.08 -9.19
C LYS A 216 3.71 -17.38 -9.98
N LYS A 217 4.03 -17.28 -11.27
CA LYS A 217 4.31 -18.46 -12.10
C LYS A 217 5.44 -19.29 -11.49
N GLY A 218 5.20 -20.60 -11.37
CA GLY A 218 6.16 -21.54 -10.78
C GLY A 218 6.19 -21.57 -9.25
N ASP A 219 5.38 -20.76 -8.56
CA ASP A 219 5.25 -20.86 -7.10
C ASP A 219 4.56 -22.18 -6.69
N PRO A 220 5.06 -22.90 -5.67
CA PRO A 220 4.44 -24.13 -5.17
C PRO A 220 2.95 -24.01 -4.78
N LEU A 221 2.48 -22.80 -4.43
CA LEU A 221 1.07 -22.54 -4.18
C LEU A 221 0.22 -22.83 -5.42
N GLY A 222 0.74 -22.60 -6.63
CA GLY A 222 0.02 -22.92 -7.86
C GLY A 222 -0.21 -24.42 -8.04
N ASP A 223 0.76 -25.26 -7.65
CA ASP A 223 0.60 -26.72 -7.66
C ASP A 223 -0.36 -27.18 -6.55
N LEU A 224 -0.26 -26.59 -5.36
CA LEU A 224 -1.17 -26.84 -4.25
C LEU A 224 -2.61 -26.51 -4.65
N ALA A 225 -2.87 -25.33 -5.21
CA ALA A 225 -4.18 -24.90 -5.71
C ALA A 225 -4.78 -25.90 -6.70
N ARG A 226 -3.98 -26.35 -7.68
CA ARG A 226 -4.41 -27.37 -8.65
C ARG A 226 -4.75 -28.70 -7.98
N SER A 227 -3.97 -29.12 -6.97
CA SER A 227 -4.25 -30.34 -6.21
C SER A 227 -5.52 -30.27 -5.36
N LEU A 228 -5.92 -29.07 -4.93
CA LEU A 228 -7.17 -28.81 -4.21
C LEU A 228 -8.39 -28.75 -5.14
N GLY A 229 -8.19 -28.72 -6.47
CA GLY A 229 -9.26 -28.57 -7.46
C GLY A 229 -9.65 -27.12 -7.76
N CYS A 230 -8.81 -26.13 -7.42
CA CYS A 230 -9.06 -24.74 -7.79
C CYS A 230 -8.93 -24.58 -9.32
N GLU A 231 -9.99 -24.12 -9.98
CA GLU A 231 -10.00 -23.91 -11.44
C GLU A 231 -9.16 -22.68 -11.83
N ASP A 232 -9.23 -21.62 -11.02
CA ASP A 232 -8.53 -20.37 -11.25
C ASP A 232 -7.37 -20.17 -10.27
N VAL A 233 -6.21 -19.83 -10.81
CA VAL A 233 -5.10 -19.21 -10.08
C VAL A 233 -4.95 -17.79 -10.58
N TYR A 234 -4.98 -16.82 -9.66
CA TYR A 234 -4.83 -15.40 -9.99
C TYR A 234 -3.35 -15.06 -10.04
N GLU A 235 -2.88 -14.66 -11.21
CA GLU A 235 -1.44 -14.54 -11.46
C GLU A 235 -0.87 -13.25 -10.84
N ILE A 236 0.36 -13.36 -10.33
CA ILE A 236 1.25 -12.23 -10.08
C ILE A 236 2.24 -12.21 -11.26
N LEU A 237 2.28 -11.11 -12.01
CA LEU A 237 3.16 -11.00 -13.17
C LEU A 237 4.64 -11.13 -12.76
N ASP A 238 5.42 -11.78 -13.63
CA ASP A 238 6.88 -11.76 -13.52
C ASP A 238 7.40 -10.31 -13.55
N GLY A 239 8.50 -10.04 -12.84
CA GLY A 239 9.02 -8.68 -12.62
C GLY A 239 8.34 -7.89 -11.49
N LEU A 240 7.18 -8.33 -10.98
CA LEU A 240 6.62 -7.78 -9.75
C LEU A 240 7.22 -8.49 -8.53
N THR A 241 7.76 -7.72 -7.59
CA THR A 241 8.38 -8.21 -6.35
C THR A 241 7.81 -7.50 -5.14
N ASP A 242 7.47 -8.25 -4.08
CA ASP A 242 7.06 -7.72 -2.76
C ASP A 242 6.10 -6.52 -2.85
N GLY A 243 6.54 -5.36 -2.35
CA GLY A 243 5.76 -4.13 -2.31
C GLY A 243 5.36 -3.59 -3.69
N PHE A 244 6.14 -3.88 -4.75
CA PHE A 244 5.80 -3.49 -6.12
C PHE A 244 4.59 -4.25 -6.69
N ALA A 245 4.15 -5.33 -6.05
CA ALA A 245 2.95 -6.07 -6.45
C ALA A 245 1.65 -5.52 -5.84
N VAL A 246 1.69 -4.42 -5.05
CA VAL A 246 0.52 -3.92 -4.30
C VAL A 246 -0.68 -3.53 -5.18
N LEU A 247 -0.47 -3.14 -6.44
CA LEU A 247 -1.57 -2.84 -7.38
C LEU A 247 -1.95 -4.02 -8.29
N SER A 248 -1.46 -5.23 -7.99
CA SER A 248 -1.80 -6.45 -8.72
C SER A 248 -2.94 -7.22 -8.04
N SER A 249 -3.19 -8.44 -8.52
CA SER A 249 -4.12 -9.40 -7.90
C SER A 249 -3.96 -9.50 -6.38
N VAL A 250 -2.73 -9.37 -5.87
CA VAL A 250 -2.36 -9.33 -4.44
C VAL A 250 -3.29 -8.46 -3.61
N SER A 251 -3.61 -7.24 -4.05
CA SER A 251 -4.53 -6.35 -3.33
C SER A 251 -5.85 -6.10 -4.05
N LEU A 252 -5.89 -6.23 -5.37
CA LEU A 252 -7.13 -6.09 -6.13
C LEU A 252 -8.16 -7.16 -5.71
N MET A 253 -7.72 -8.38 -5.39
CA MET A 253 -8.62 -9.44 -4.91
C MET A 253 -9.20 -9.14 -3.51
N PRO A 254 -8.40 -8.93 -2.45
CA PRO A 254 -8.93 -8.47 -1.15
C PRO A 254 -9.80 -7.21 -1.24
N ALA A 255 -9.39 -6.22 -2.03
CA ALA A 255 -10.16 -4.98 -2.21
C ALA A 255 -11.53 -5.23 -2.84
N ALA A 256 -11.60 -6.07 -3.88
CA ALA A 256 -12.86 -6.44 -4.52
C ALA A 256 -13.77 -7.23 -3.56
N LEU A 257 -13.22 -8.13 -2.75
CA LEU A 257 -13.97 -8.88 -1.72
C LEU A 257 -14.59 -7.94 -0.68
N LEU A 258 -13.88 -6.87 -0.31
CA LEU A 258 -14.38 -5.79 0.55
C LEU A 258 -15.35 -4.83 -0.16
N GLY A 259 -15.55 -4.96 -1.47
CA GLY A 259 -16.41 -4.08 -2.26
C GLY A 259 -15.81 -2.71 -2.55
N LEU A 260 -14.49 -2.56 -2.44
CA LEU A 260 -13.78 -1.33 -2.78
C LEU A 260 -13.71 -1.16 -4.31
N ASP A 261 -13.62 0.10 -4.76
CA ASP A 261 -13.56 0.41 -6.18
C ASP A 261 -12.12 0.22 -6.72
N CYS A 262 -11.85 -1.00 -7.18
CA CYS A 262 -10.58 -1.36 -7.79
C CYS A 262 -10.29 -0.56 -9.07
N MET A 263 -11.32 -0.13 -9.81
CA MET A 263 -11.12 0.68 -11.01
C MET A 263 -10.61 2.06 -10.62
N ARG A 264 -11.25 2.71 -9.63
CA ARG A 264 -10.79 4.00 -9.08
C ARG A 264 -9.38 3.90 -8.50
N LEU A 265 -9.05 2.80 -7.83
CA LEU A 265 -7.69 2.54 -7.33
C LEU A 265 -6.64 2.57 -8.46
N LEU A 266 -6.89 1.85 -9.54
CA LEU A 266 -5.98 1.80 -10.69
C LEU A 266 -5.98 3.12 -11.47
N GLU A 267 -7.12 3.79 -11.61
CA GLU A 267 -7.23 5.12 -12.23
C GLU A 267 -6.38 6.15 -11.47
N GLY A 268 -6.40 6.11 -10.13
CA GLY A 268 -5.56 6.96 -9.30
C GLY A 268 -4.06 6.71 -9.50
N ALA A 269 -3.66 5.45 -9.58
CA ALA A 269 -2.28 5.10 -9.90
C ALA A 269 -1.88 5.54 -11.31
N ALA A 270 -2.73 5.34 -12.31
CA ALA A 270 -2.51 5.82 -13.69
C ALA A 270 -2.40 7.36 -13.76
N ALA A 271 -3.20 8.09 -12.98
CA ALA A 271 -3.10 9.55 -12.88
C ALA A 271 -1.74 9.99 -12.30
N MET A 272 -1.18 9.23 -11.35
CA MET A 272 0.17 9.49 -10.84
C MET A 272 1.25 9.19 -11.88
N ASN A 273 1.07 8.17 -12.73
CA ASN A 273 1.97 7.94 -13.86
C ASN A 273 1.94 9.09 -14.88
N GLU A 274 0.75 9.58 -15.21
CA GLU A 274 0.59 10.73 -16.11
C GLU A 274 1.29 11.97 -15.54
N HIS A 275 1.10 12.26 -14.25
CA HIS A 275 1.81 13.33 -13.55
C HIS A 275 3.33 13.13 -13.58
N PHE A 276 3.80 11.93 -13.24
CA PHE A 276 5.22 11.59 -13.25
C PHE A 276 5.85 11.83 -14.62
N LEU A 277 5.16 11.48 -15.71
CA LEU A 277 5.65 11.63 -17.08
C LEU A 277 5.60 13.07 -17.58
N SER A 278 4.51 13.80 -17.30
CA SER A 278 4.21 15.08 -17.96
C SER A 278 4.61 16.31 -17.16
N ALA A 279 4.65 16.23 -15.83
CA ALA A 279 4.94 17.39 -15.00
C ALA A 279 6.42 17.79 -15.09
N PRO A 280 6.73 19.09 -15.22
CA PRO A 280 8.10 19.58 -15.13
C PRO A 280 8.67 19.29 -13.75
N PHE A 281 9.99 19.15 -13.62
CA PHE A 281 10.65 18.82 -12.35
C PHE A 281 10.19 19.67 -11.16
N ALA A 282 9.94 20.97 -11.36
CA ALA A 282 9.49 21.90 -10.30
C ALA A 282 8.10 21.56 -9.71
N GLU A 283 7.26 20.83 -10.44
CA GLU A 283 5.90 20.46 -10.03
C GLU A 283 5.75 18.93 -9.84
N ASN A 284 6.73 18.16 -10.28
CA ASN A 284 6.68 16.70 -10.25
C ASN A 284 6.92 16.15 -8.84
N HIS A 285 5.85 15.67 -8.19
CA HIS A 285 5.91 15.22 -6.80
C HIS A 285 6.83 14.00 -6.62
N VAL A 286 6.84 13.07 -7.58
CA VAL A 286 7.69 11.88 -7.55
C VAL A 286 9.16 12.28 -7.58
N LEU A 287 9.54 13.11 -8.56
CA LEU A 287 10.94 13.53 -8.75
C LEU A 287 11.43 14.38 -7.58
N ARG A 288 10.62 15.33 -7.11
CA ARG A 288 10.98 16.21 -5.99
C ARG A 288 11.11 15.44 -4.68
N TYR A 289 10.21 14.49 -4.41
CA TYR A 289 10.28 13.65 -3.23
C TYR A 289 11.57 12.82 -3.21
N ALA A 290 11.87 12.14 -4.31
CA ALA A 290 13.09 11.34 -4.45
C ALA A 290 14.37 12.20 -4.39
N ALA A 291 14.38 13.35 -5.07
CA ALA A 291 15.51 14.27 -5.11
C ALA A 291 15.84 14.84 -3.73
N ILE A 292 14.83 15.29 -2.96
CA ILE A 292 15.05 15.80 -1.60
C ILE A 292 15.65 14.72 -0.70
N HIS A 293 15.08 13.51 -0.71
CA HIS A 293 15.61 12.43 0.11
C HIS A 293 17.02 12.02 -0.29
N HIS A 294 17.29 11.89 -1.58
CA HIS A 294 18.63 11.63 -2.11
C HIS A 294 19.63 12.69 -1.63
N LEU A 295 19.32 13.98 -1.80
CA LEU A 295 20.21 15.08 -1.42
C LEU A 295 20.41 15.19 0.10
N LEU A 296 19.38 14.92 0.91
CA LEU A 296 19.52 14.84 2.36
C LEU A 296 20.43 13.68 2.78
N ALA A 297 20.32 12.52 2.13
CA ALA A 297 21.20 11.39 2.39
C ALA A 297 22.66 11.71 1.98
N GLN A 298 22.86 12.29 0.80
CA GLN A 298 24.19 12.61 0.25
C GLN A 298 24.90 13.72 1.02
N HIS A 299 24.24 14.85 1.24
CA HIS A 299 24.88 16.06 1.75
C HIS A 299 24.71 16.27 3.25
N ARG A 300 23.69 15.67 3.85
CA ARG A 300 23.41 15.78 5.30
C ARG A 300 23.58 14.46 6.05
N GLY A 301 23.91 13.36 5.38
CA GLY A 301 24.07 12.04 5.99
C GLY A 301 22.77 11.48 6.59
N MET A 302 21.61 12.01 6.19
CA MET A 302 20.32 11.61 6.74
C MET A 302 19.85 10.29 6.15
N ARG A 303 20.19 9.20 6.83
CA ARG A 303 19.79 7.84 6.42
C ARG A 303 18.54 7.33 7.12
N HIS A 304 18.04 8.03 8.14
CA HIS A 304 16.79 7.68 8.80
C HIS A 304 15.64 8.45 8.16
N ARG A 305 14.66 7.72 7.60
CA ARG A 305 13.45 8.31 7.03
C ARG A 305 12.28 7.99 7.93
N ALA A 306 11.66 9.01 8.50
CA ALA A 306 10.50 8.84 9.35
C ALA A 306 9.21 9.35 8.70
N THR A 307 8.28 8.42 8.49
CA THR A 307 6.93 8.72 8.00
C THR A 307 5.99 8.86 9.19
N ASN A 308 5.47 10.05 9.43
CA ASN A 308 4.49 10.29 10.48
C ASN A 308 3.09 10.44 9.86
N THR A 309 2.19 9.53 10.20
CA THR A 309 0.81 9.55 9.71
C THR A 309 -0.11 10.26 10.70
N TRP A 310 -0.92 11.20 10.22
CA TRP A 310 -1.93 11.90 11.04
C TRP A 310 -3.32 11.29 10.94
N SER A 311 -3.40 10.09 10.37
CA SER A 311 -4.59 9.27 10.33
C SER A 311 -4.19 7.84 10.62
N HIS A 312 -4.82 7.22 11.61
CA HIS A 312 -4.65 5.79 11.88
C HIS A 312 -4.93 4.93 10.64
N ALA A 313 -5.81 5.38 9.75
CA ALA A 313 -6.16 4.68 8.52
C ALA A 313 -4.97 4.49 7.55
N LEU A 314 -3.91 5.29 7.68
CA LEU A 314 -2.69 5.19 6.87
C LEU A 314 -1.58 4.38 7.55
N GLY A 315 -1.78 3.89 8.77
CA GLY A 315 -0.75 3.23 9.57
C GLY A 315 -0.14 2.02 8.86
N ALA A 316 -0.98 1.10 8.36
CA ALA A 316 -0.51 -0.09 7.65
C ALA A 316 0.10 0.24 6.27
N ILE A 317 -0.36 1.29 5.57
CA ILE A 317 0.33 1.79 4.36
C ILE A 317 1.72 2.33 4.73
N GLY A 318 1.85 3.00 5.87
CA GLY A 318 3.14 3.42 6.42
C GLY A 318 4.09 2.24 6.65
N THR A 319 3.59 1.14 7.23
CA THR A 319 4.36 -0.10 7.40
C THR A 319 4.74 -0.74 6.05
N TRP A 320 3.80 -0.82 5.11
CA TRP A 320 4.09 -1.28 3.75
C TRP A 320 5.20 -0.44 3.10
N TYR A 321 5.16 0.89 3.24
CA TYR A 321 6.20 1.76 2.71
C TYR A 321 7.56 1.57 3.40
N GLN A 322 7.58 1.33 4.73
CA GLN A 322 8.83 0.96 5.41
C GLN A 322 9.44 -0.30 4.79
N ASN A 323 8.63 -1.34 4.57
CA ASN A 323 9.09 -2.59 3.95
C ASN A 323 9.59 -2.38 2.52
N LEU A 324 8.94 -1.50 1.75
CA LEU A 324 9.37 -1.12 0.40
C LEU A 324 10.74 -0.44 0.43
N VAL A 325 10.94 0.54 1.32
CA VAL A 325 12.22 1.24 1.51
C VAL A 325 13.31 0.27 1.98
N GLU A 326 12.99 -0.60 2.94
CA GLU A 326 13.93 -1.58 3.46
C GLU A 326 14.40 -2.56 2.38
N SER A 327 13.46 -3.06 1.54
CA SER A 327 13.79 -4.00 0.47
C SER A 327 14.60 -3.37 -0.67
N HIS A 328 14.38 -2.09 -0.99
CA HIS A 328 14.86 -1.50 -2.25
C HIS A 328 15.84 -0.34 -2.11
N LEU A 329 15.86 0.38 -0.98
CA LEU A 329 16.82 1.46 -0.72
C LEU A 329 17.90 1.05 0.26
N SER A 330 17.57 0.29 1.32
CA SER A 330 18.58 -0.10 2.32
C SER A 330 19.77 -0.89 1.76
N PRO A 331 19.62 -1.80 0.77
CA PRO A 331 20.75 -2.52 0.19
C PRO A 331 21.74 -1.62 -0.57
N VAL A 332 21.30 -0.45 -1.03
CA VAL A 332 22.13 0.47 -1.83
C VAL A 332 22.55 1.73 -1.07
N MET A 333 21.78 2.15 -0.07
CA MET A 333 21.95 3.43 0.63
C MET A 333 22.04 3.30 2.17
N GLU A 334 21.94 2.09 2.73
CA GLU A 334 21.89 1.85 4.18
C GLU A 334 20.80 2.68 4.89
N MET A 335 19.64 2.82 4.25
CA MET A 335 18.49 3.55 4.78
C MET A 335 17.86 2.81 5.97
N THR A 336 17.41 3.57 6.97
CA THR A 336 16.61 3.09 8.09
C THR A 336 15.21 3.72 7.99
N PRO A 337 14.21 3.00 7.45
CA PRO A 337 12.84 3.49 7.46
C PRO A 337 12.25 3.41 8.88
N LEU A 338 11.43 4.40 9.21
CA LEU A 338 10.68 4.51 10.46
C LEU A 338 9.26 4.95 10.07
N ALA A 339 8.22 4.45 10.74
CA ALA A 339 6.91 5.08 10.68
C ALA A 339 6.25 5.18 12.05
N TRP A 340 5.49 6.26 12.20
CA TRP A 340 4.75 6.61 13.41
C TRP A 340 3.34 7.05 13.03
N THR A 341 2.50 7.16 14.06
CA THR A 341 1.13 7.64 13.93
C THR A 341 0.88 8.65 15.05
N HIS A 342 0.40 9.85 14.69
CA HIS A 342 0.08 10.96 15.59
C HIS A 342 1.24 11.41 16.49
N ARG A 343 2.46 11.51 15.94
CA ARG A 343 3.63 11.98 16.70
C ARG A 343 3.86 13.49 16.52
N CYS A 344 3.91 14.24 17.62
CA CYS A 344 4.23 15.68 17.59
C CYS A 344 5.71 15.98 17.89
N ASP A 345 6.42 15.08 18.57
CA ASP A 345 7.81 15.29 18.95
C ASP A 345 8.78 14.95 17.82
N VAL A 346 9.79 15.80 17.67
CA VAL A 346 10.92 15.57 16.78
C VAL A 346 11.90 14.62 17.48
N PRO A 347 12.38 13.55 16.82
CA PRO A 347 13.39 12.70 17.41
C PRO A 347 14.61 13.50 17.86
N PRO A 348 15.20 13.17 19.03
CA PRO A 348 16.39 13.87 19.52
C PRO A 348 17.60 13.68 18.59
N ASN A 349 17.62 12.60 17.80
CA ASN A 349 18.63 12.39 16.77
C ASN A 349 18.32 13.25 15.53
N ARG A 350 19.19 14.23 15.25
CA ARG A 350 19.08 15.17 14.12
C ARG A 350 19.35 14.55 12.74
N SER A 351 19.59 13.24 12.67
CA SER A 351 19.88 12.52 11.42
C SER A 351 18.64 11.88 10.79
N VAL A 352 17.46 12.45 11.05
CA VAL A 352 16.15 11.97 10.57
C VAL A 352 15.56 12.98 9.61
N ALA A 353 15.13 12.51 8.43
CA ALA A 353 14.28 13.26 7.51
C ALA A 353 12.81 12.88 7.79
N LEU A 354 11.97 13.86 8.07
CA LEU A 354 10.56 13.67 8.42
C LEU A 354 9.63 13.82 7.21
N VAL A 355 8.60 12.99 7.12
CA VAL A 355 7.53 13.14 6.15
C VAL A 355 6.20 13.06 6.90
N GLN A 356 5.43 14.15 6.87
CA GLN A 356 4.12 14.26 7.50
C GLN A 356 3.06 13.86 6.47
N TRP A 357 2.31 12.78 6.71
CA TRP A 357 1.17 12.40 5.87
C TRP A 357 -0.12 12.92 6.50
N VAL A 358 -0.74 13.86 5.81
CA VAL A 358 -1.92 14.59 6.28
C VAL A 358 -3.11 14.22 5.41
N VAL A 359 -4.30 14.14 6.02
CA VAL A 359 -5.55 13.93 5.30
C VAL A 359 -6.40 15.18 5.49
N ASP A 360 -6.70 15.89 4.42
CA ASP A 360 -7.36 17.20 4.49
C ASP A 360 -8.82 17.07 4.93
N THR A 361 -9.51 16.05 4.42
CA THR A 361 -10.94 15.80 4.72
C THR A 361 -11.13 14.43 5.37
N PRO A 362 -11.62 14.36 6.62
CA PRO A 362 -11.97 13.09 7.24
C PRO A 362 -13.17 12.44 6.54
N ARG A 363 -13.25 11.11 6.57
CA ARG A 363 -14.34 10.35 5.94
C ARG A 363 -15.67 10.40 6.72
N MET A 364 -15.58 10.67 8.02
CA MET A 364 -16.72 10.68 8.95
C MET A 364 -17.01 12.12 9.38
N ASP A 365 -18.25 12.34 9.83
CA ASP A 365 -18.65 13.64 10.37
C ASP A 365 -17.71 14.08 11.51
N PRO A 366 -17.29 15.36 11.52
CA PRO A 366 -16.43 15.88 12.58
C PRO A 366 -17.05 15.72 13.97
N VAL A 367 -16.35 15.02 14.87
CA VAL A 367 -16.77 14.85 16.25
C VAL A 367 -16.43 16.12 17.05
N PRO A 368 -17.40 16.80 17.69
CA PRO A 368 -17.14 17.99 18.49
C PRO A 368 -16.51 17.62 19.83
N THR A 369 -15.74 18.53 20.41
CA THR A 369 -15.36 18.47 21.82
C THR A 369 -16.60 18.73 22.69
N VAL A 370 -16.72 18.02 23.81
CA VAL A 370 -17.83 18.20 24.76
C VAL A 370 -17.37 19.11 25.87
N PHE A 371 -17.98 20.29 26.01
CA PHE A 371 -17.72 21.19 27.12
C PHE A 371 -18.64 20.88 28.30
N ASP A 372 -18.09 20.33 29.37
CA ASP A 372 -18.81 19.96 30.61
C ASP A 372 -18.44 20.85 31.80
N GLY A 373 -17.77 21.98 31.56
CA GLY A 373 -17.21 22.85 32.59
C GLY A 373 -15.93 22.33 33.26
N LYS A 374 -15.46 21.13 32.87
CA LYS A 374 -14.15 20.56 33.27
C LYS A 374 -13.16 20.52 32.12
N THR A 375 -13.65 20.49 30.89
CA THR A 375 -12.83 20.54 29.68
C THR A 375 -12.12 21.90 29.58
N PRO A 376 -10.79 21.94 29.37
CA PRO A 376 -10.06 23.19 29.19
C PRO A 376 -10.64 24.06 28.07
N THR A 377 -10.76 25.36 28.31
CA THR A 377 -11.38 26.33 27.38
C THR A 377 -10.68 26.40 26.02
N VAL A 378 -9.41 26.00 25.93
CA VAL A 378 -8.65 25.91 24.67
C VAL A 378 -9.26 24.92 23.67
N PHE A 379 -10.11 24.01 24.12
CA PHE A 379 -10.79 23.02 23.30
C PHE A 379 -12.24 23.40 22.95
N ASP A 380 -12.75 24.52 23.46
CA ASP A 380 -14.15 24.93 23.29
C ASP A 380 -14.48 25.25 21.81
N GLY A 381 -15.61 24.75 21.33
CA GLY A 381 -16.07 24.92 19.95
C GLY A 381 -15.25 24.22 18.86
N LYS A 382 -14.23 23.41 19.22
CA LYS A 382 -13.38 22.70 18.28
C LYS A 382 -13.90 21.29 17.99
N THR A 383 -13.59 20.79 16.81
CA THR A 383 -13.80 19.37 16.45
C THR A 383 -12.48 18.60 16.51
N LEU A 384 -12.52 17.26 16.57
CA LEU A 384 -11.30 16.44 16.51
C LEU A 384 -10.44 16.74 15.26
N PRO A 385 -11.02 16.95 14.06
CA PRO A 385 -10.25 17.44 12.91
C PRO A 385 -9.54 18.78 13.17
N ASN A 386 -10.18 19.75 13.83
CA ASN A 386 -9.50 21.02 14.16
C ASN A 386 -8.29 20.80 15.07
N LEU A 387 -8.44 19.99 16.11
CA LEU A 387 -7.35 19.66 17.04
C LEU A 387 -6.21 18.87 16.37
N THR A 388 -6.56 18.02 15.40
CA THR A 388 -5.58 17.28 14.60
C THR A 388 -4.78 18.24 13.73
N ASN A 389 -5.43 19.20 13.07
CA ASN A 389 -4.76 20.21 12.25
C ASN A 389 -3.84 21.11 13.09
N GLU A 390 -4.30 21.56 14.27
CA GLU A 390 -3.44 22.31 15.21
C GLU A 390 -2.22 21.49 15.66
N SER A 391 -2.38 20.18 15.84
CA SER A 391 -1.28 19.28 16.20
C SER A 391 -0.29 19.08 15.05
N ILE A 392 -0.79 19.00 13.80
CA ILE A 392 0.04 18.95 12.58
C ILE A 392 0.87 20.23 12.47
N GLU A 393 0.24 21.40 12.58
CA GLU A 393 0.92 22.70 12.54
C GLU A 393 2.00 22.78 13.62
N THR A 394 1.66 22.40 14.86
CA THR A 394 2.60 22.35 15.97
C THR A 394 3.80 21.43 15.67
N ALA A 395 3.57 20.27 15.07
CA ALA A 395 4.63 19.32 14.73
C ALA A 395 5.54 19.85 13.59
N ILE A 396 4.97 20.51 12.59
CA ILE A 396 5.72 21.16 11.50
C ILE A 396 6.60 22.29 12.06
N GLU A 397 6.04 23.13 12.93
CA GLU A 397 6.79 24.19 13.61
C GLU A 397 7.88 23.64 14.52
N ALA A 398 7.61 22.56 15.24
CA ALA A 398 8.60 21.89 16.07
C ALA A 398 9.77 21.33 15.23
N ALA A 399 9.49 20.72 14.08
CA ALA A 399 10.51 20.26 13.14
C ALA A 399 11.38 21.41 12.63
N ARG A 400 10.76 22.54 12.26
CA ARG A 400 11.46 23.76 11.83
C ARG A 400 12.36 24.32 12.94
N PHE A 401 11.84 24.45 14.16
CA PHE A 401 12.60 24.94 15.31
C PHE A 401 13.77 24.02 15.67
N ALA A 402 13.56 22.70 15.56
CA ALA A 402 14.59 21.69 15.78
C ALA A 402 15.60 21.57 14.63
N LYS A 403 15.41 22.33 13.54
CA LYS A 403 16.25 22.27 12.31
C LYS A 403 16.28 20.86 11.72
N CYS A 404 15.12 20.20 11.72
CA CYS A 404 14.92 18.88 11.15
C CYS A 404 14.18 19.05 9.80
N PRO A 405 14.79 18.64 8.67
CA PRO A 405 14.13 18.68 7.37
C PRO A 405 12.84 17.87 7.40
N SER A 406 11.77 18.49 6.94
CA SER A 406 10.48 17.82 6.81
C SER A 406 9.80 18.13 5.48
N MET A 407 9.00 17.19 5.01
CA MET A 407 8.05 17.37 3.92
C MET A 407 6.65 17.09 4.43
N THR A 408 5.64 17.69 3.80
CA THR A 408 4.23 17.40 4.05
C THR A 408 3.62 16.83 2.77
N LEU A 409 3.06 15.63 2.88
CA LEU A 409 2.30 14.97 1.84
C LEU A 409 0.82 15.04 2.22
N SER A 410 0.07 15.88 1.52
CA SER A 410 -1.36 16.09 1.77
C SER A 410 -2.21 15.23 0.85
N LEU A 411 -3.10 14.45 1.46
CA LEU A 411 -4.10 13.64 0.78
C LEU A 411 -5.46 14.35 0.88
N PRO A 412 -6.12 14.70 -0.23
CA PRO A 412 -7.38 15.45 -0.19
C PRO A 412 -8.49 14.70 0.57
N HIS A 413 -8.53 13.38 0.42
CA HIS A 413 -9.40 12.46 1.14
C HIS A 413 -8.86 11.03 1.02
N LEU A 414 -9.36 10.11 1.86
CA LEU A 414 -9.01 8.69 1.78
C LEU A 414 -10.06 7.93 0.97
N ASP A 415 -9.89 7.91 -0.35
CA ASP A 415 -10.65 7.05 -1.26
C ASP A 415 -9.72 6.18 -2.11
N SER A 416 -10.29 5.24 -2.86
CA SER A 416 -9.52 4.33 -3.72
C SER A 416 -8.61 5.09 -4.69
N HIS A 417 -9.10 6.19 -5.27
CA HIS A 417 -8.32 6.98 -6.22
C HIS A 417 -7.08 7.64 -5.58
N THR A 418 -7.24 8.29 -4.44
CA THR A 418 -6.13 8.94 -3.73
C THR A 418 -5.13 7.92 -3.18
N ILE A 419 -5.60 6.77 -2.71
CA ILE A 419 -4.71 5.66 -2.29
C ILE A 419 -3.92 5.10 -3.49
N GLY A 420 -4.54 5.01 -4.66
CA GLY A 420 -3.86 4.62 -5.90
C GLY A 420 -2.72 5.57 -6.25
N GLN A 421 -2.97 6.88 -6.17
CA GLN A 421 -1.94 7.91 -6.37
C GLN A 421 -0.79 7.75 -5.39
N LEU A 422 -1.09 7.59 -4.09
CA LEU A 422 -0.10 7.46 -3.03
C LEU A 422 0.80 6.24 -3.25
N LEU A 423 0.21 5.06 -3.45
CA LEU A 423 0.97 3.82 -3.66
C LEU A 423 1.89 3.94 -4.88
N GLN A 424 1.38 4.46 -6.00
CA GLN A 424 2.17 4.63 -7.22
C GLN A 424 3.30 5.64 -7.05
N MET A 425 3.02 6.78 -6.39
CA MET A 425 4.03 7.80 -6.11
C MET A 425 5.18 7.22 -5.31
N LEU A 426 4.87 6.48 -4.24
CA LEU A 426 5.89 5.91 -3.35
C LEU A 426 6.75 4.89 -4.09
N MET A 427 6.14 3.97 -4.85
CA MET A 427 6.88 3.00 -5.68
C MET A 427 7.81 3.68 -6.69
N LEU A 428 7.31 4.66 -7.43
CA LEU A 428 8.13 5.41 -8.39
C LEU A 428 9.26 6.17 -7.71
N SER A 429 8.98 6.85 -6.60
CA SER A 429 9.97 7.64 -5.88
C SER A 429 11.11 6.78 -5.32
N THR A 430 10.79 5.58 -4.82
CA THR A 430 11.79 4.60 -4.38
C THR A 430 12.72 4.18 -5.52
N VAL A 431 12.18 3.93 -6.72
CA VAL A 431 13.01 3.59 -7.88
C VAL A 431 13.88 4.78 -8.30
N ILE A 432 13.31 5.97 -8.41
CA ILE A 432 14.07 7.17 -8.81
C ILE A 432 15.20 7.45 -7.82
N GLU A 433 14.92 7.38 -6.52
CA GLU A 433 15.92 7.64 -5.49
C GLU A 433 17.08 6.64 -5.54
N ALA A 434 16.79 5.34 -5.69
CA ALA A 434 17.81 4.30 -5.83
C ALA A 434 18.72 4.57 -7.04
N ARG A 435 18.14 5.05 -8.14
CA ARG A 435 18.87 5.34 -9.39
C ARG A 435 19.72 6.61 -9.28
N LEU A 436 19.17 7.67 -8.71
CA LEU A 436 19.94 8.88 -8.40
C LEU A 436 21.16 8.54 -7.54
N HIS A 437 20.98 7.66 -6.56
CA HIS A 437 22.12 7.18 -5.77
C HIS A 437 23.16 6.42 -6.61
N ALA A 438 22.72 5.48 -7.45
CA ALA A 438 23.62 4.71 -8.29
C ALA A 438 24.40 5.55 -9.33
N GLU A 439 23.84 6.66 -9.83
CA GLU A 439 24.54 7.57 -10.74
C GLU A 439 25.56 8.47 -10.03
N SER A 440 25.40 8.65 -8.72
CA SER A 440 26.24 9.54 -7.90
C SER A 440 27.43 8.87 -7.22
N THR A 441 27.43 7.53 -7.16
CA THR A 441 28.51 6.67 -6.65
C THR A 441 29.38 6.16 -7.78
#